data_AF-K1PR01-F1
#
_entry.id   AF-K1PR01-F1
#
_cell.length_a   1.000
_cell.length_b   1.000
_cell.length_c   1.000
_cell.angle_alpha   90.00
_cell.angle_beta   90.00
_cell.angle_gamma   90.00
#
_symmetry.space_group_name_H-M   'P 1'
#
loop_
_entity.id
_entity.type
_entity.pdbx_description
1 polymer ?
#
loop_
_entity_poly.entity_id
_entity_poly.type
_entity_poly.pdbx_seq_one_letter_code
_entity_poly.pdbx_strand_id
1 'polypeptide(L)'
;MRKSRNAAVDSMGCDVISDTLASPEVYRYQVLLSLMLSSQTKDQITSAAMKKLREHGCSIDNILETSDQVLGELIYPVGFWKKKIEYIKRTSKILQEEYNGDIPDTVEKLCKLPGVGPKMAYLAMKCAWNQIVGIGVDTHVHRISNRLRWVKKPTKQPEDTRKELQDWLPREYWRDINHLLVGFGQQTCLPVGPRCYECLNKEICPVGKTNKKIPSPKKIKKEEKKIEYIKRTSKILQEEYNGDIPDTVEKLCKLPGVGPKMAYLAMKCAWNQIVGIGVDTHVHRISNRLRWVKKPTKQPEDTRKELQDWLPREYWRDINHLLVGFGQQTCLPVGPRCYECLNKEICPVGKTNKKIPSPKKIKKEEVKEEME
;
A
#
# COMPACT_ATOMS: atom_id res chain seq x y z
N MET A 1 -17.97 -11.66 -14.76
CA MET A 1 -17.07 -11.20 -13.67
C MET A 1 -16.89 -9.68 -13.70
N ARG A 2 -16.32 -9.11 -14.77
CA ARG A 2 -16.16 -7.66 -14.95
C ARG A 2 -16.19 -7.31 -16.44
N LYS A 3 -17.05 -6.38 -16.85
CA LYS A 3 -17.17 -5.92 -18.26
C LYS A 3 -16.16 -4.81 -18.56
N SER A 4 -15.91 -3.93 -17.60
CA SER A 4 -14.96 -2.82 -17.71
C SER A 4 -13.56 -3.23 -17.22
N ARG A 5 -12.52 -2.86 -17.99
CA ARG A 5 -11.10 -3.00 -17.60
C ARG A 5 -10.59 -1.71 -16.95
N ASN A 6 -11.18 -1.36 -15.80
CA ASN A 6 -10.91 -0.13 -15.07
C ASN A 6 -10.42 -0.37 -13.63
N ALA A 7 -9.86 -1.55 -13.35
CA ALA A 7 -9.20 -1.84 -12.08
C ALA A 7 -7.77 -1.30 -12.10
N ALA A 8 -7.13 -1.20 -10.93
CA ALA A 8 -5.76 -0.70 -10.85
C ALA A 8 -4.79 -1.57 -11.66
N VAL A 9 -4.97 -2.89 -11.60
CA VAL A 9 -4.15 -3.85 -12.37
C VAL A 9 -4.20 -3.60 -13.88
N ASP A 10 -5.28 -3.01 -14.42
CA ASP A 10 -5.44 -2.82 -15.86
C ASP A 10 -4.53 -1.74 -16.45
N SER A 11 -4.20 -0.71 -15.66
CA SER A 11 -3.39 0.41 -16.10
C SER A 11 -2.06 0.52 -15.37
N MET A 12 -1.92 -0.16 -14.22
CA MET A 12 -0.78 -0.06 -13.32
C MET A 12 -0.26 -1.45 -12.89
N GLY A 13 -0.72 -2.52 -13.52
CA GLY A 13 -0.25 -3.88 -13.29
C GLY A 13 1.17 -4.11 -13.77
N CYS A 14 1.84 -5.11 -13.20
CA CYS A 14 3.22 -5.49 -13.57
C CYS A 14 3.39 -5.82 -15.06
N ASP A 15 2.32 -6.19 -15.74
CA ASP A 15 2.27 -6.53 -17.16
C ASP A 15 2.24 -5.32 -18.10
N VAL A 16 1.98 -4.10 -17.59
CA VAL A 16 1.83 -2.89 -18.41
C VAL A 16 2.78 -1.74 -18.05
N ILE A 17 3.62 -1.92 -17.02
CA ILE A 17 4.49 -0.85 -16.49
C ILE A 17 5.97 -0.99 -16.88
N SER A 18 6.34 -1.94 -17.75
CA SER A 18 7.69 -2.02 -18.31
C SER A 18 7.78 -1.24 -19.62
N ASP A 19 8.95 -0.69 -19.92
CA ASP A 19 9.19 0.11 -21.13
C ASP A 19 9.33 -0.79 -22.37
N THR A 20 8.32 -0.76 -23.23
CA THR A 20 8.27 -1.56 -24.46
C THR A 20 9.26 -1.11 -25.54
N LEU A 21 9.92 0.05 -25.37
CA LEU A 21 10.95 0.55 -26.29
C LEU A 21 12.37 0.19 -25.84
N ALA A 22 12.53 -0.35 -24.63
CA ALA A 22 13.83 -0.80 -24.14
C ALA A 22 14.33 -2.05 -24.88
N SER A 23 15.62 -2.36 -24.75
CA SER A 23 16.14 -3.64 -25.27
C SER A 23 15.41 -4.81 -24.61
N PRO A 24 15.33 -5.98 -25.27
CA PRO A 24 14.62 -7.13 -24.72
C PRO A 24 15.07 -7.52 -23.30
N GLU A 25 16.37 -7.49 -23.03
CA GLU A 25 16.97 -7.84 -21.72
C GLU A 25 16.54 -6.83 -20.66
N VAL A 26 16.59 -5.54 -20.98
CA VAL A 26 16.16 -4.46 -20.08
C VAL A 26 14.66 -4.55 -19.82
N TYR A 27 13.84 -4.80 -20.85
CA TYR A 27 12.40 -4.99 -20.69
C TYR A 27 12.09 -6.16 -19.74
N ARG A 28 12.73 -7.32 -19.95
CA ARG A 28 12.56 -8.52 -19.11
C ARG A 28 13.00 -8.25 -17.66
N TYR A 29 14.13 -7.57 -17.47
CA TYR A 29 14.59 -7.16 -16.16
C TYR A 29 13.61 -6.22 -15.45
N GLN A 30 13.06 -5.23 -16.17
CA GLN A 30 12.01 -4.34 -15.64
C GLN A 30 10.76 -5.12 -15.23
N VAL A 31 10.33 -6.12 -16.02
CA VAL A 31 9.23 -7.01 -15.66
C VAL A 31 9.55 -7.74 -14.34
N LEU A 32 10.74 -8.29 -14.19
CA LEU A 32 11.15 -8.97 -12.95
C LEU A 32 11.13 -8.02 -11.74
N LEU A 33 11.72 -6.83 -11.85
CA LEU A 33 11.70 -5.83 -10.77
C LEU A 33 10.28 -5.41 -10.41
N SER A 34 9.41 -5.21 -11.40
CA SER A 34 8.01 -4.86 -11.16
C SER A 34 7.30 -5.92 -10.30
N LEU A 35 7.57 -7.21 -10.57
CA LEU A 35 7.01 -8.33 -9.82
C LEU A 35 7.58 -8.39 -8.39
N MET A 36 8.89 -8.21 -8.23
CA MET A 36 9.54 -8.14 -6.91
C MET A 36 8.98 -6.99 -6.06
N LEU A 37 8.79 -5.82 -6.65
CA LEU A 37 8.21 -4.65 -5.99
C LEU A 37 6.72 -4.82 -5.67
N SER A 38 5.96 -5.55 -6.49
CA SER A 38 4.51 -5.78 -6.29
C SER A 38 4.17 -6.58 -5.03
N SER A 39 5.10 -7.39 -4.51
CA SER A 39 4.85 -8.22 -3.33
C SER A 39 4.40 -7.35 -2.16
N GLN A 40 3.21 -7.61 -1.64
CA GLN A 40 2.60 -6.88 -0.53
C GLN A 40 2.59 -5.35 -0.73
N THR A 41 2.46 -4.90 -1.97
CA THR A 41 2.41 -3.48 -2.35
C THR A 41 1.26 -3.28 -3.34
N LYS A 42 0.57 -2.13 -3.23
CA LYS A 42 -0.53 -1.80 -4.15
C LYS A 42 0.02 -1.43 -5.53
N ASP A 43 -0.68 -1.83 -6.59
CA ASP A 43 -0.32 -1.54 -7.98
C ASP A 43 0.04 -0.07 -8.23
N GLN A 44 -0.70 0.88 -7.66
CA GLN A 44 -0.40 2.31 -7.81
C GLN A 44 0.98 2.70 -7.28
N ILE A 45 1.37 2.12 -6.13
CA ILE A 45 2.66 2.41 -5.49
C ILE A 45 3.78 1.72 -6.27
N THR A 46 3.56 0.48 -6.71
CA THR A 46 4.51 -0.25 -7.55
C THR A 46 4.72 0.46 -8.90
N SER A 47 3.65 0.91 -9.55
CA SER A 47 3.72 1.65 -10.82
C SER A 47 4.48 2.98 -10.68
N ALA A 48 4.26 3.72 -9.59
CA ALA A 48 4.97 4.96 -9.33
C ALA A 48 6.47 4.72 -9.07
N ALA A 49 6.81 3.68 -8.30
CA ALA A 49 8.19 3.28 -8.06
C ALA A 49 8.88 2.83 -9.36
N MET A 50 8.23 1.99 -10.17
CA MET A 50 8.76 1.58 -11.47
C MET A 50 8.98 2.76 -12.41
N LYS A 51 8.07 3.75 -12.43
CA LYS A 51 8.27 4.97 -13.22
C LYS A 51 9.56 5.69 -12.83
N LYS A 52 9.78 5.94 -11.55
CA LYS A 52 11.01 6.57 -11.04
C LYS A 52 12.27 5.75 -11.39
N LEU A 53 12.21 4.43 -11.23
CA LEU A 53 13.33 3.55 -11.58
C LEU A 53 13.66 3.62 -13.08
N ARG A 54 12.64 3.65 -13.95
CA ARG A 54 12.85 3.78 -15.40
C ARG A 54 13.46 5.12 -15.77
N GLU A 55 12.96 6.22 -15.18
CA GLU A 55 13.53 7.56 -15.36
C GLU A 55 14.99 7.65 -14.88
N HIS A 56 15.36 6.86 -13.86
CA HIS A 56 16.74 6.75 -13.35
C HIS A 56 17.64 5.79 -14.15
N GLY A 57 17.09 4.99 -15.07
CA GLY A 57 17.84 3.97 -15.84
C GLY A 57 17.67 2.56 -15.26
N CYS A 58 16.57 1.88 -15.58
CA CYS A 58 16.25 0.58 -14.97
C CYS A 58 16.94 -0.62 -15.67
N SER A 59 18.28 -0.62 -15.73
CA SER A 59 19.13 -1.74 -16.22
C SER A 59 19.88 -2.42 -15.08
N ILE A 60 20.44 -3.61 -15.30
CA ILE A 60 21.23 -4.33 -14.29
C ILE A 60 22.43 -3.50 -13.85
N ASP A 61 23.22 -2.99 -14.79
CA ASP A 61 24.44 -2.24 -14.49
C ASP A 61 24.14 -0.97 -13.69
N ASN A 62 23.16 -0.17 -14.14
CA ASN A 62 22.80 1.06 -13.43
C ASN A 62 22.23 0.78 -12.02
N ILE A 63 21.44 -0.29 -11.87
CA ILE A 63 20.94 -0.69 -10.56
C ILE A 63 22.08 -1.15 -9.65
N LEU A 64 23.10 -1.84 -10.16
CA LEU A 64 24.28 -2.26 -9.40
C LEU A 64 25.16 -1.08 -8.98
N GLU A 65 25.26 -0.03 -9.79
CA GLU A 65 26.01 1.20 -9.49
C GLU A 65 25.26 2.14 -8.52
N THR A 66 23.93 2.13 -8.54
CA THR A 66 23.11 3.03 -7.71
C THR A 66 23.23 2.69 -6.22
N SER A 67 23.55 3.64 -5.34
CA SER A 67 23.66 3.37 -3.90
C SER A 67 22.33 2.91 -3.27
N ASP A 68 22.40 2.13 -2.19
CA ASP A 68 21.20 1.63 -1.47
C ASP A 68 20.30 2.76 -0.98
N GLN A 69 20.89 3.90 -0.58
CA GLN A 69 20.14 5.08 -0.16
C GLN A 69 19.30 5.63 -1.32
N VAL A 70 19.92 5.88 -2.47
CA VAL A 70 19.23 6.42 -3.66
C VAL A 70 18.18 5.42 -4.16
N LEU A 71 18.52 4.13 -4.23
CA LEU A 71 17.58 3.09 -4.62
C LEU A 71 16.36 3.03 -3.68
N GLY A 72 16.58 3.22 -2.38
CA GLY A 72 15.51 3.35 -1.38
C GLY A 72 14.60 4.53 -1.59
N GLU A 73 15.15 5.70 -1.89
CA GLU A 73 14.38 6.91 -2.22
C GLU A 73 13.54 6.73 -3.49
N LEU A 74 14.08 6.04 -4.50
CA LEU A 74 13.36 5.73 -5.75
C LEU A 74 12.17 4.81 -5.51
N ILE A 75 12.32 3.76 -4.69
CA ILE A 75 11.25 2.77 -4.48
C ILE A 75 10.35 3.08 -3.28
N TYR A 76 10.67 4.06 -2.44
CA TYR A 76 9.77 4.47 -1.35
C TYR A 76 8.46 5.07 -1.92
N PRO A 77 7.26 4.71 -1.41
CA PRO A 77 6.96 3.96 -0.18
C PRO A 77 6.55 2.49 -0.41
N VAL A 78 7.21 1.76 -1.32
CA VAL A 78 6.95 0.32 -1.53
C VAL A 78 7.06 -0.44 -0.19
N GLY A 79 6.16 -1.41 0.02
CA GLY A 79 6.15 -2.22 1.24
C GLY A 79 7.44 -3.03 1.36
N PHE A 80 8.03 -3.06 2.56
CA PHE A 80 9.30 -3.74 2.84
C PHE A 80 10.47 -3.29 1.94
N TRP A 81 10.49 -2.02 1.52
CA TRP A 81 11.48 -1.49 0.57
C TRP A 81 12.94 -1.77 0.97
N LYS A 82 13.29 -1.68 2.25
CA LYS A 82 14.66 -1.98 2.74
C LYS A 82 15.12 -3.39 2.36
N LYS A 83 14.26 -4.38 2.59
CA LYS A 83 14.55 -5.78 2.23
C LYS A 83 14.53 -5.99 0.71
N LYS A 84 13.66 -5.26 0.01
CA LYS A 84 13.60 -5.31 -1.45
C LYS A 84 14.85 -4.76 -2.12
N ILE A 85 15.50 -3.73 -1.58
CA ILE A 85 16.81 -3.25 -2.06
C ILE A 85 17.81 -4.41 -2.07
N GLU A 86 17.95 -5.10 -0.93
CA GLU A 86 18.86 -6.24 -0.81
C GLU A 86 18.57 -7.30 -1.86
N TYR A 87 17.29 -7.69 -2.02
CA TYR A 87 16.89 -8.68 -3.02
C TYR A 87 17.15 -8.22 -4.45
N ILE A 88 16.88 -6.96 -4.77
CA ILE A 88 17.10 -6.39 -6.11
C ILE A 88 18.59 -6.39 -6.44
N LYS A 89 19.44 -5.89 -5.54
CA LYS A 89 20.91 -5.86 -5.72
C LYS A 89 21.49 -7.26 -5.88
N ARG A 90 21.11 -8.19 -4.99
CA ARG A 90 21.58 -9.58 -5.06
C ARG A 90 21.11 -10.28 -6.34
N THR A 91 19.85 -10.07 -6.73
CA THR A 91 19.32 -10.59 -7.99
C THR A 91 20.10 -10.04 -9.17
N SER A 92 20.27 -8.72 -9.26
CA SER A 92 21.02 -8.05 -10.34
C SER A 92 22.43 -8.61 -10.48
N LYS A 93 23.11 -8.83 -9.35
CA LYS A 93 24.46 -9.43 -9.32
C LYS A 93 24.46 -10.85 -9.86
N ILE A 94 23.53 -11.71 -9.41
CA ILE A 94 23.36 -13.07 -9.93
C ILE A 94 23.09 -13.06 -11.43
N LEU A 95 22.25 -12.14 -11.93
CA LEU A 95 21.95 -12.04 -13.35
C LEU A 95 23.18 -11.64 -14.17
N GLN A 96 24.00 -10.71 -13.66
CA GLN A 96 25.25 -10.29 -14.30
C GLN A 96 26.28 -11.43 -14.34
N GLU A 97 26.42 -12.19 -13.24
CA GLU A 97 27.45 -13.23 -13.08
C GLU A 97 27.08 -14.58 -13.72
N GLU A 98 25.81 -15.01 -13.61
CA GLU A 98 25.38 -16.38 -13.96
C GLU A 98 24.47 -16.45 -15.20
N TYR A 99 23.86 -15.33 -15.61
CA TYR A 99 22.85 -15.31 -16.67
C TYR A 99 23.15 -14.28 -17.79
N ASN A 100 24.42 -13.88 -17.93
CA ASN A 100 24.90 -12.96 -18.97
C ASN A 100 24.10 -11.64 -19.06
N GLY A 101 23.64 -11.13 -17.91
CA GLY A 101 22.89 -9.87 -17.85
C GLY A 101 21.42 -9.97 -18.27
N ASP A 102 20.83 -11.16 -18.30
CA ASP A 102 19.40 -11.35 -18.57
C ASP A 102 18.73 -12.19 -17.48
N ILE A 103 17.39 -12.19 -17.42
CA ILE A 103 16.65 -13.02 -16.48
C ILE A 103 16.63 -14.48 -16.95
N PRO A 104 16.48 -15.48 -16.05
CA PRO A 104 16.33 -16.87 -16.47
C PRO A 104 15.03 -17.13 -17.26
N ASP A 105 15.10 -18.14 -18.14
CA ASP A 105 14.05 -18.55 -19.07
C ASP A 105 13.22 -19.77 -18.59
N THR A 106 13.37 -20.18 -17.33
CA THR A 106 12.57 -21.25 -16.73
C THR A 106 12.08 -20.88 -15.33
N VAL A 107 10.95 -21.48 -14.94
CA VAL A 107 10.33 -21.24 -13.62
C VAL A 107 11.27 -21.66 -12.50
N GLU A 108 11.94 -22.80 -12.65
CA GLU A 108 12.85 -23.37 -11.65
C GLU A 108 14.04 -22.45 -11.39
N LYS A 109 14.63 -21.88 -12.46
CA LYS A 109 15.75 -20.95 -12.35
C LYS A 109 15.29 -19.61 -11.78
N LEU A 110 14.14 -19.08 -12.23
CA LEU A 110 13.56 -17.84 -11.69
C LEU A 110 13.30 -17.96 -10.18
N CYS A 111 12.79 -19.10 -9.71
CA CYS A 111 12.55 -19.36 -8.29
C CYS A 111 13.82 -19.47 -7.43
N LYS A 112 15.01 -19.61 -8.03
CA LYS A 112 16.29 -19.54 -7.29
C LYS A 112 16.71 -18.11 -6.97
N LEU A 113 16.13 -17.12 -7.65
CA LEU A 113 16.47 -15.71 -7.41
C LEU A 113 15.92 -15.23 -6.05
N PRO A 114 16.68 -14.39 -5.31
CA PRO A 114 16.25 -13.88 -4.01
C PRO A 114 14.89 -13.18 -4.05
N GLY A 115 13.94 -13.67 -3.26
CA GLY A 115 12.61 -13.08 -3.14
C GLY A 115 11.64 -13.42 -4.28
N VAL A 116 12.03 -14.27 -5.24
CA VAL A 116 11.19 -14.69 -6.37
C VAL A 116 10.50 -16.03 -6.06
N GLY A 117 9.20 -15.98 -5.79
CA GLY A 117 8.38 -17.18 -5.56
C GLY A 117 7.72 -17.73 -6.83
N PRO A 118 7.07 -18.92 -6.76
CA PRO A 118 6.43 -19.56 -7.92
C PRO A 118 5.47 -18.66 -8.69
N LYS A 119 4.61 -17.89 -8.00
CA LYS A 119 3.71 -16.91 -8.64
C LYS A 119 4.48 -15.93 -9.53
N MET A 120 5.55 -15.34 -9.00
CA MET A 120 6.35 -14.36 -9.73
C MET A 120 7.02 -15.02 -10.93
N ALA A 121 7.57 -16.22 -10.78
CA ALA A 121 8.19 -16.96 -11.87
C ALA A 121 7.20 -17.25 -13.02
N TYR A 122 5.98 -17.74 -12.73
CA TYR A 122 4.96 -17.94 -13.76
C TYR A 122 4.55 -16.64 -14.47
N LEU A 123 4.41 -15.54 -13.72
CA LEU A 123 4.10 -14.24 -14.31
C LEU A 123 5.26 -13.66 -15.11
N ALA A 124 6.51 -13.87 -14.68
CA ALA A 124 7.69 -13.48 -15.43
C ALA A 124 7.76 -14.24 -16.77
N MET A 125 7.56 -15.57 -16.76
CA MET A 125 7.48 -16.35 -18.01
C MET A 125 6.39 -15.83 -18.95
N LYS A 126 5.20 -15.50 -18.41
CA LYS A 126 4.11 -14.91 -19.21
C LYS A 126 4.50 -13.55 -19.79
N CYS A 127 4.99 -12.62 -18.98
CA CYS A 127 5.13 -11.22 -19.37
C CYS A 127 6.46 -10.91 -20.05
N ALA A 128 7.56 -11.50 -19.55
CA ALA A 128 8.91 -11.26 -20.05
C ALA A 128 9.25 -12.15 -21.26
N TRP A 129 8.80 -13.40 -21.25
CA TRP A 129 9.12 -14.39 -22.30
C TRP A 129 7.95 -14.71 -23.23
N ASN A 130 6.76 -14.17 -22.97
CA ASN A 130 5.53 -14.50 -23.70
C ASN A 130 5.18 -16.00 -23.68
N GLN A 131 5.62 -16.74 -22.65
CA GLN A 131 5.42 -18.18 -22.51
C GLN A 131 4.43 -18.50 -21.39
N ILE A 132 3.36 -19.23 -21.72
CA ILE A 132 2.35 -19.67 -20.75
C ILE A 132 2.73 -21.08 -20.26
N VAL A 133 3.58 -21.14 -19.25
CA VAL A 133 4.02 -22.40 -18.63
C VAL A 133 3.18 -22.78 -17.40
N GLY A 134 2.37 -21.86 -16.89
CA GLY A 134 1.43 -22.13 -15.79
C GLY A 134 0.66 -20.91 -15.34
N ILE A 135 -0.21 -21.09 -14.35
CA ILE A 135 -1.04 -20.02 -13.78
C ILE A 135 -0.34 -19.39 -12.57
N GLY A 136 -0.06 -18.08 -12.64
CA GLY A 136 0.37 -17.32 -11.45
C GLY A 136 -0.79 -17.15 -10.47
N VAL A 137 -0.75 -17.80 -9.31
CA VAL A 137 -1.79 -17.68 -8.27
C VAL A 137 -1.35 -16.73 -7.17
N ASP A 138 -2.08 -15.63 -7.00
CA ASP A 138 -1.91 -14.70 -5.89
C ASP A 138 -3.07 -14.80 -4.89
N THR A 139 -3.12 -13.87 -3.93
CA THR A 139 -4.17 -13.84 -2.90
C THR A 139 -5.57 -13.59 -3.47
N HIS A 140 -5.69 -12.96 -4.65
CA HIS A 140 -6.95 -12.74 -5.34
C HIS A 140 -7.42 -14.04 -6.00
N VAL A 141 -6.58 -14.62 -6.86
CA VAL A 141 -6.87 -15.88 -7.57
C VAL A 141 -7.17 -16.98 -6.56
N HIS A 142 -6.30 -17.17 -5.56
CA HIS A 142 -6.49 -18.17 -4.51
C HIS A 142 -7.84 -18.03 -3.80
N ARG A 143 -8.13 -16.83 -3.27
CA ARG A 143 -9.37 -16.57 -2.53
C ARG A 143 -10.60 -16.75 -3.41
N ILE A 144 -10.58 -16.22 -4.62
CA ILE A 144 -11.75 -16.21 -5.50
C ILE A 144 -12.05 -17.63 -6.01
N SER A 145 -11.03 -18.37 -6.43
CA SER A 145 -11.20 -19.77 -6.85
C SER A 145 -11.79 -20.63 -5.74
N ASN A 146 -11.34 -20.45 -4.50
CA ASN A 146 -11.93 -21.14 -3.34
C ASN A 146 -13.40 -20.72 -3.08
N ARG A 147 -13.72 -19.42 -3.16
CA ARG A 147 -15.11 -18.93 -3.00
C ARG A 147 -16.05 -19.44 -4.08
N LEU A 148 -15.56 -19.55 -5.31
CA LEU A 148 -16.33 -20.04 -6.45
C LEU A 148 -16.43 -21.56 -6.50
N ARG A 149 -15.69 -22.27 -5.64
CA ARG A 149 -15.54 -23.73 -5.68
C ARG A 149 -14.99 -24.22 -7.03
N TRP A 150 -14.02 -23.48 -7.56
CA TRP A 150 -13.21 -23.86 -8.72
C TRP A 150 -12.07 -24.82 -8.38
N VAL A 151 -11.94 -25.16 -7.10
CA VAL A 151 -11.05 -26.20 -6.59
C VAL A 151 -11.92 -27.29 -5.99
N LYS A 152 -11.57 -28.57 -6.18
CA LYS A 152 -12.38 -29.71 -5.72
C LYS A 152 -12.54 -29.70 -4.20
N LYS A 153 -11.46 -29.37 -3.49
CA LYS A 153 -11.42 -29.20 -2.03
C LYS A 153 -10.84 -27.83 -1.69
N PRO A 154 -11.28 -27.17 -0.60
CA PRO A 154 -10.68 -25.93 -0.16
C PRO A 154 -9.18 -26.08 0.05
N THR A 155 -8.40 -25.33 -0.73
CA THR A 155 -6.94 -25.34 -0.70
C THR A 155 -6.44 -24.34 0.33
N LYS A 156 -5.33 -24.65 1.02
CA LYS A 156 -4.71 -23.72 1.98
C LYS A 156 -3.57 -22.91 1.36
N GLN A 157 -2.87 -23.46 0.38
CA GLN A 157 -1.74 -22.79 -0.27
C GLN A 157 -2.10 -22.36 -1.71
N PRO A 158 -1.55 -21.23 -2.20
CA PRO A 158 -1.74 -20.79 -3.58
C PRO A 158 -1.29 -21.83 -4.62
N GLU A 159 -0.24 -22.57 -4.31
CA GLU A 159 0.31 -23.59 -5.21
C GLU A 159 -0.64 -24.79 -5.41
N ASP A 160 -1.39 -25.16 -4.37
CA ASP A 160 -2.43 -26.19 -4.47
C ASP A 160 -3.58 -25.69 -5.37
N THR A 161 -3.97 -24.42 -5.24
CA THR A 161 -4.97 -23.82 -6.14
C THR A 161 -4.49 -23.80 -7.58
N ARG A 162 -3.21 -23.54 -7.83
CA ARG A 162 -2.65 -23.56 -9.19
C ARG A 162 -2.83 -24.93 -9.82
N LYS A 163 -2.43 -25.99 -9.12
CA LYS A 163 -2.54 -27.37 -9.61
C LYS A 163 -3.99 -27.73 -9.92
N GLU A 164 -4.90 -27.43 -9.00
CA GLU A 164 -6.34 -27.66 -9.18
C GLU A 164 -6.93 -26.87 -10.35
N LEU A 165 -6.55 -25.59 -10.52
CA LEU A 165 -7.04 -24.81 -11.66
C LEU A 165 -6.52 -25.34 -12.98
N GLN A 166 -5.24 -25.71 -13.07
CA GLN A 166 -4.66 -26.25 -14.30
C GLN A 166 -5.20 -27.63 -14.67
N ASP A 167 -5.72 -28.40 -13.71
CA ASP A 167 -6.33 -29.72 -13.94
C ASP A 167 -7.57 -29.64 -14.83
N TRP A 168 -8.37 -28.57 -14.73
CA TRP A 168 -9.64 -28.46 -15.46
C TRP A 168 -9.80 -27.20 -16.33
N LEU A 169 -9.10 -26.09 -16.04
CA LEU A 169 -9.24 -24.85 -16.79
C LEU A 169 -8.56 -25.00 -18.16
N PRO A 170 -9.26 -24.78 -19.29
CA PRO A 170 -8.64 -24.84 -20.61
C PRO A 170 -7.45 -23.89 -20.73
N ARG A 171 -6.38 -24.36 -21.41
CA ARG A 171 -5.08 -23.67 -21.46
C ARG A 171 -5.15 -22.28 -22.08
N GLU A 172 -6.10 -22.05 -22.98
CA GLU A 172 -6.40 -20.74 -23.58
C GLU A 172 -6.71 -19.65 -22.54
N TYR A 173 -7.31 -20.01 -21.39
CA TYR A 173 -7.65 -19.04 -20.34
C TYR A 173 -6.51 -18.77 -19.35
N TRP A 174 -5.43 -19.53 -19.38
CA TRP A 174 -4.34 -19.41 -18.39
C TRP A 174 -3.64 -18.06 -18.46
N ARG A 175 -3.59 -17.44 -19.65
CA ARG A 175 -3.01 -16.10 -19.86
C ARG A 175 -3.77 -15.03 -19.07
N ASP A 176 -5.10 -15.10 -19.09
CA ASP A 176 -5.96 -13.99 -18.67
C ASP A 176 -6.53 -14.17 -17.26
N ILE A 177 -6.57 -15.40 -16.75
CA ILE A 177 -7.27 -15.73 -15.51
C ILE A 177 -6.74 -14.94 -14.31
N ASN A 178 -5.41 -14.78 -14.18
CA ASN A 178 -4.84 -14.00 -13.08
C ASN A 178 -5.31 -12.55 -13.15
N HIS A 179 -5.07 -11.88 -14.28
CA HIS A 179 -5.41 -10.47 -14.48
C HIS A 179 -6.90 -10.19 -14.23
N LEU A 180 -7.76 -11.06 -14.76
CA LEU A 180 -9.21 -10.98 -14.61
C LEU A 180 -9.63 -11.06 -13.14
N LEU A 181 -9.10 -12.04 -12.40
CA LEU A 181 -9.46 -12.27 -11.00
C LEU A 181 -8.84 -11.24 -10.06
N VAL A 182 -7.65 -10.71 -10.36
CA VAL A 182 -7.05 -9.59 -9.62
C VAL A 182 -7.97 -8.38 -9.72
N GLY A 183 -8.32 -7.93 -10.93
CA GLY A 183 -9.20 -6.79 -11.12
C GLY A 183 -10.58 -6.99 -10.48
N PHE A 184 -11.18 -8.18 -10.65
CA PHE A 184 -12.45 -8.51 -10.00
C PHE A 184 -12.35 -8.53 -8.48
N GLY A 185 -11.23 -9.00 -7.92
CA GLY A 185 -10.97 -9.03 -6.48
C GLY A 185 -10.64 -7.67 -5.88
N GLN A 186 -10.14 -6.72 -6.67
CA GLN A 186 -9.89 -5.33 -6.26
C GLN A 186 -11.18 -4.50 -6.20
N GLN A 187 -12.15 -4.80 -7.07
CA GLN A 187 -13.36 -3.99 -7.22
C GLN A 187 -14.60 -4.61 -6.55
N THR A 188 -14.81 -5.92 -6.70
CA THR A 188 -16.09 -6.57 -6.35
C THR A 188 -15.90 -7.67 -5.31
N CYS A 189 -15.07 -8.67 -5.57
CA CYS A 189 -14.87 -9.82 -4.68
C CYS A 189 -13.80 -9.54 -3.61
N LEU A 190 -14.03 -8.47 -2.84
CA LEU A 190 -13.13 -7.96 -1.81
C LEU A 190 -12.83 -9.02 -0.73
N PRO A 191 -11.64 -8.99 -0.09
CA PRO A 191 -11.30 -9.91 1.00
C PRO A 191 -12.32 -9.86 2.15
N VAL A 192 -12.67 -8.64 2.58
CA VAL A 192 -13.67 -8.38 3.63
C VAL A 192 -14.84 -7.63 3.03
N GLY A 193 -16.06 -8.11 3.31
CA GLY A 193 -17.29 -7.50 2.79
C GLY A 193 -17.34 -7.45 1.26
N PRO A 194 -17.25 -8.61 0.56
CA PRO A 194 -17.37 -8.62 -0.89
C PRO A 194 -18.71 -8.03 -1.32
N ARG A 195 -18.69 -7.29 -2.42
CA ARG A 195 -19.86 -6.57 -2.94
C ARG A 195 -20.74 -7.52 -3.74
N CYS A 196 -21.23 -8.57 -3.10
CA CYS A 196 -22.06 -9.59 -3.75
C CYS A 196 -23.39 -9.02 -4.27
N TYR A 197 -23.89 -7.93 -3.66
CA TYR A 197 -25.13 -7.26 -4.08
C TYR A 197 -25.05 -6.61 -5.47
N GLU A 198 -23.87 -6.24 -5.95
CA GLU A 198 -23.61 -5.67 -7.29
C GLU A 198 -22.91 -6.68 -8.23
N CYS A 199 -22.66 -7.90 -7.76
CA CYS A 199 -21.91 -8.90 -8.51
C CYS A 199 -22.80 -9.56 -9.58
N LEU A 200 -22.41 -9.44 -10.85
CA LEU A 200 -23.10 -10.09 -11.99
C LEU A 200 -23.20 -11.62 -11.85
N ASN A 201 -22.28 -12.23 -11.09
CA ASN A 201 -22.24 -13.67 -10.88
C ASN A 201 -22.99 -14.11 -9.61
N LYS A 202 -23.73 -13.23 -8.92
CA LYS A 202 -24.33 -13.51 -7.61
C LYS A 202 -25.16 -14.79 -7.63
N GLU A 203 -26.01 -14.94 -8.64
CA GLU A 203 -26.98 -16.03 -8.77
C GLU A 203 -26.34 -17.39 -9.10
N ILE A 204 -25.09 -17.43 -9.55
CA ILE A 204 -24.34 -18.68 -9.82
C ILE A 204 -23.21 -18.91 -8.80
N CYS A 205 -22.84 -17.89 -8.01
CA CYS A 205 -21.75 -17.95 -7.05
C CYS A 205 -22.18 -18.58 -5.72
N PRO A 206 -21.51 -19.65 -5.23
CA PRO A 206 -21.85 -20.29 -3.95
C PRO A 206 -21.87 -19.34 -2.75
N VAL A 207 -20.95 -18.38 -2.73
CA VAL A 207 -20.87 -17.33 -1.68
C VAL A 207 -21.83 -16.19 -1.97
N GLY A 208 -22.06 -15.84 -3.24
CA GLY A 208 -22.92 -14.74 -3.65
C GLY A 208 -24.38 -14.97 -3.28
N LYS A 209 -24.91 -16.16 -3.58
CA LYS A 209 -26.31 -16.55 -3.29
C LYS A 209 -26.66 -16.45 -1.80
N THR A 210 -25.72 -16.80 -0.93
CA THR A 210 -25.94 -16.82 0.53
C THR A 210 -25.63 -15.48 1.20
N ASN A 211 -24.92 -14.58 0.52
CA ASN A 211 -24.54 -13.29 1.08
C ASN A 211 -25.67 -12.25 0.96
N LYS A 212 -26.41 -12.07 2.07
CA LYS A 212 -27.46 -11.05 2.22
C LYS A 212 -26.95 -9.66 2.63
N LYS A 213 -25.63 -9.47 2.78
CA LYS A 213 -25.07 -8.20 3.26
C LYS A 213 -25.19 -7.12 2.18
N ILE A 214 -26.13 -6.21 2.37
CA ILE A 214 -26.26 -4.97 1.61
C ILE A 214 -25.59 -3.85 2.45
N PRO A 215 -24.84 -2.92 1.82
CA PRO A 215 -24.29 -1.77 2.53
C PRO A 215 -25.41 -0.99 3.21
N SER A 216 -25.20 -0.57 4.46
CA SER A 216 -26.18 0.29 5.15
C SER A 216 -26.38 1.60 4.35
N PRO A 217 -27.59 2.20 4.33
CA PRO A 217 -27.85 3.46 3.63
C PRO A 217 -26.88 4.59 4.03
N LYS A 218 -26.44 4.63 5.30
CA LYS A 218 -25.43 5.58 5.79
C LYS A 218 -24.07 5.44 5.08
N LYS A 219 -23.67 4.21 4.76
CA LYS A 219 -22.40 3.92 4.08
C LYS A 219 -22.45 4.33 2.60
N ILE A 220 -23.57 4.05 1.93
CA ILE A 220 -23.81 4.46 0.54
C ILE A 220 -23.77 5.99 0.43
N LYS A 221 -24.55 6.70 1.25
CA LYS A 221 -24.54 8.17 1.30
C LYS A 221 -23.15 8.76 1.57
N LYS A 222 -22.31 8.09 2.36
CA LYS A 222 -20.94 8.54 2.63
C LYS A 222 -20.03 8.38 1.41
N GLU A 223 -20.16 7.30 0.66
CA GLU A 223 -19.42 7.08 -0.60
C GLU A 223 -19.88 8.06 -1.69
N GLU A 224 -21.18 8.28 -1.84
CA GLU A 224 -21.76 9.27 -2.75
C GLU A 224 -21.25 10.68 -2.45
N LYS A 225 -21.31 11.11 -1.17
CA LYS A 225 -20.74 12.40 -0.74
C LYS A 225 -19.26 12.50 -1.06
N LYS A 226 -18.48 11.42 -0.90
CA LYS A 226 -17.04 11.43 -1.22
C LYS A 226 -16.80 11.67 -2.71
N ILE A 227 -17.58 11.03 -3.58
CA ILE A 227 -17.50 11.22 -5.04
C ILE A 227 -17.91 12.65 -5.41
N GLU A 228 -18.99 13.16 -4.80
CA GLU A 228 -19.46 14.54 -4.97
C GLU A 228 -18.37 15.55 -4.57
N TYR A 229 -17.73 15.35 -3.41
CA TYR A 229 -16.61 16.17 -2.96
C TYR A 229 -15.46 16.19 -3.98
N ILE A 230 -15.03 15.03 -4.47
CA ILE A 230 -13.95 14.94 -5.46
C ILE A 230 -14.31 15.70 -6.73
N LYS A 231 -15.51 15.48 -7.28
CA LYS A 231 -15.97 16.17 -8.50
C LYS A 231 -16.03 17.68 -8.30
N ARG A 232 -16.57 18.13 -7.16
CA ARG A 232 -16.67 19.55 -6.83
C ARG A 232 -15.28 20.19 -6.67
N THR A 233 -14.35 19.52 -5.98
CA THR A 233 -12.98 19.99 -5.84
C THR A 233 -12.30 20.08 -7.20
N SER A 234 -12.37 19.06 -8.05
CA SER A 234 -11.81 19.11 -9.41
C SER A 234 -12.37 20.25 -10.24
N LYS A 235 -13.67 20.54 -10.12
CA LYS A 235 -14.30 21.69 -10.79
C LYS A 235 -13.73 23.03 -10.30
N ILE A 236 -13.65 23.23 -8.97
CA ILE A 236 -13.07 24.45 -8.38
C ILE A 236 -11.62 24.63 -8.83
N LEU A 237 -10.82 23.57 -8.83
CA LEU A 237 -9.42 23.64 -9.27
C LEU A 237 -9.31 24.08 -10.74
N GLN A 238 -10.16 23.55 -11.62
CA GLN A 238 -10.20 23.94 -13.03
C GLN A 238 -10.64 25.40 -13.22
N GLU A 239 -11.71 25.82 -12.56
CA GLU A 239 -12.32 27.15 -12.76
C GLU A 239 -11.54 28.29 -12.08
N GLU A 240 -11.06 28.09 -10.86
CA GLU A 240 -10.45 29.15 -10.04
C GLU A 240 -8.91 29.10 -10.04
N TYR A 241 -8.31 27.96 -10.36
CA TYR A 241 -6.87 27.72 -10.21
C TYR A 241 -6.22 27.13 -11.49
N ASN A 242 -6.90 27.20 -12.64
CA ASN A 242 -6.40 26.72 -13.93
C ASN A 242 -5.90 25.26 -13.91
N GLY A 243 -6.56 24.43 -13.09
CA GLY A 243 -6.23 23.01 -12.89
C GLY A 243 -5.14 22.74 -11.86
N ASP A 244 -4.51 23.76 -11.27
CA ASP A 244 -3.46 23.62 -10.26
C ASP A 244 -4.00 23.69 -8.82
N ILE A 245 -3.18 23.30 -7.85
CA ILE A 245 -3.53 23.28 -6.43
C ILE A 245 -3.21 24.65 -5.79
N PRO A 246 -4.11 25.23 -4.96
CA PRO A 246 -3.85 26.49 -4.29
C PRO A 246 -2.63 26.43 -3.34
N ASP A 247 -1.87 27.52 -3.31
CA ASP A 247 -0.57 27.67 -2.65
C ASP A 247 -0.61 28.33 -1.27
N THR A 248 -1.79 28.41 -0.64
CA THR A 248 -1.97 29.03 0.67
C THR A 248 -2.97 28.25 1.52
N VAL A 249 -2.79 28.26 2.84
CA VAL A 249 -3.64 27.51 3.78
C VAL A 249 -5.09 27.98 3.70
N GLU A 250 -5.32 29.27 3.57
CA GLU A 250 -6.65 29.88 3.49
C GLU A 250 -7.38 29.41 2.24
N LYS A 251 -6.72 29.40 1.07
CA LYS A 251 -7.32 28.92 -0.18
C LYS A 251 -7.53 27.41 -0.15
N LEU A 252 -6.58 26.64 0.39
CA LEU A 252 -6.71 25.19 0.55
C LEU A 252 -7.91 24.83 1.44
N CYS A 253 -8.13 25.55 2.54
CA CYS A 253 -9.28 25.32 3.44
C CYS A 253 -10.64 25.64 2.79
N LYS A 254 -10.68 26.39 1.68
CA LYS A 254 -11.92 26.61 0.90
C LYS A 254 -12.30 25.37 0.07
N LEU A 255 -11.35 24.47 -0.19
CA LEU A 255 -11.63 23.27 -0.95
C LEU A 255 -12.51 22.30 -0.14
N PRO A 256 -13.54 21.71 -0.77
CA PRO A 256 -14.44 20.80 -0.09
C PRO A 256 -13.70 19.61 0.56
N GLY A 257 -13.88 19.45 1.88
CA GLY A 257 -13.28 18.36 2.65
C GLY A 257 -11.83 18.57 3.09
N VAL A 258 -11.22 19.72 2.76
CA VAL A 258 -9.87 20.09 3.22
C VAL A 258 -10.00 20.91 4.51
N GLY A 259 -9.61 20.31 5.63
CA GLY A 259 -9.50 21.02 6.92
C GLY A 259 -8.09 21.60 7.15
N PRO A 260 -7.93 22.42 8.21
CA PRO A 260 -6.64 23.06 8.54
C PRO A 260 -5.46 22.10 8.59
N LYS A 261 -5.63 20.93 9.24
CA LYS A 261 -4.60 19.87 9.26
C LYS A 261 -4.10 19.53 7.85
N MET A 262 -5.03 19.27 6.93
CA MET A 262 -4.68 18.85 5.58
C MET A 262 -3.99 19.99 4.82
N ALA A 263 -4.46 21.23 4.99
CA ALA A 263 -3.86 22.39 4.37
C ALA A 263 -2.41 22.62 4.84
N TYR A 264 -2.14 22.61 6.15
CA TYR A 264 -0.77 22.75 6.67
C TYR A 264 0.17 21.62 6.20
N LEU A 265 -0.32 20.38 6.17
CA LEU A 265 0.46 19.25 5.66
C LEU A 265 0.70 19.36 4.14
N ALA A 266 -0.28 19.83 3.37
CA ALA A 266 -0.14 20.05 1.94
C ALA A 266 0.92 21.12 1.64
N MET A 267 0.89 22.26 2.35
CA MET A 267 1.92 23.31 2.23
C MET A 267 3.33 22.77 2.47
N LYS A 268 3.48 21.94 3.51
CA LYS A 268 4.75 21.26 3.80
C LYS A 268 5.16 20.31 2.67
N CYS A 269 4.26 19.44 2.22
CA CYS A 269 4.61 18.35 1.32
C CYS A 269 4.76 18.77 -0.14
N ALA A 270 3.91 19.68 -0.62
CA ALA A 270 3.90 20.08 -2.03
C ALA A 270 4.76 21.32 -2.32
N TRP A 271 4.88 22.25 -1.36
CA TRP A 271 5.65 23.49 -1.53
C TRP A 271 6.87 23.62 -0.62
N ASN A 272 7.16 22.61 0.22
CA ASN A 272 8.23 22.66 1.22
C ASN A 272 8.11 23.86 2.19
N GLN A 273 6.89 24.40 2.38
CA GLN A 273 6.63 25.57 3.21
C GLN A 273 6.10 25.17 4.59
N ILE A 274 6.78 25.61 5.64
CA ILE A 274 6.41 25.36 7.04
C ILE A 274 5.63 26.56 7.57
N VAL A 275 4.34 26.62 7.23
CA VAL A 275 3.44 27.72 7.63
C VAL A 275 2.65 27.43 8.92
N GLY A 276 2.69 26.18 9.41
CA GLY A 276 2.07 25.81 10.67
C GLY A 276 2.16 24.31 10.97
N ILE A 277 1.65 23.91 12.14
CA ILE A 277 1.67 22.52 12.60
C ILE A 277 0.39 21.82 12.17
N GLY A 278 0.51 20.72 11.41
CA GLY A 278 -0.62 19.83 11.14
C GLY A 278 -1.01 19.06 12.40
N VAL A 279 -2.07 19.49 13.10
CA VAL A 279 -2.55 18.78 14.30
C VAL A 279 -3.63 17.77 13.92
N ASP A 280 -3.39 16.51 14.26
CA ASP A 280 -4.38 15.44 14.13
C ASP A 280 -4.76 14.83 15.46
N THR A 281 -5.52 13.75 15.44
CA THR A 281 -5.97 13.07 16.66
C THR A 281 -4.83 12.52 17.51
N HIS A 282 -3.67 12.21 16.93
CA HIS A 282 -2.49 11.78 17.69
C HIS A 282 -1.82 12.99 18.32
N VAL A 283 -1.45 14.00 17.52
CA VAL A 283 -0.82 15.23 18.01
C VAL A 283 -1.67 15.88 19.08
N HIS A 284 -2.97 16.08 18.83
CA HIS A 284 -3.92 16.66 19.77
C HIS A 284 -3.96 15.89 21.10
N ARG A 285 -4.16 14.58 21.05
CA ARG A 285 -4.24 13.73 22.25
C ARG A 285 -2.94 13.74 23.05
N ILE A 286 -1.82 13.58 22.37
CA ILE A 286 -0.50 13.44 23.02
C ILE A 286 -0.10 14.77 23.65
N SER A 287 -0.25 15.90 22.95
CA SER A 287 0.04 17.22 23.51
C SER A 287 -0.78 17.51 24.75
N ASN A 288 -2.07 17.14 24.76
CA ASN A 288 -2.91 17.25 25.95
C ASN A 288 -2.43 16.35 27.11
N ARG A 289 -2.03 15.10 26.84
CA ARG A 289 -1.52 14.17 27.87
C ARG A 289 -0.17 14.61 28.45
N LEU A 290 0.71 15.14 27.61
CA LEU A 290 2.02 15.64 28.01
C LEU A 290 1.94 17.03 28.67
N ARG A 291 0.75 17.67 28.67
CA ARG A 291 0.55 19.06 29.12
C ARG A 291 1.46 20.05 28.38
N TRP A 292 1.61 19.82 27.09
CA TRP A 292 2.23 20.74 26.14
C TRP A 292 1.30 21.91 25.76
N VAL A 293 0.05 21.82 26.19
CA VAL A 293 -0.94 22.90 26.17
C VAL A 293 -1.18 23.34 27.62
N LYS A 294 -1.29 24.65 27.85
CA LYS A 294 -1.46 25.26 29.18
C LYS A 294 -2.77 24.79 29.83
N LYS A 295 -3.83 24.67 29.02
CA LYS A 295 -5.12 24.12 29.43
C LYS A 295 -5.51 23.00 28.46
N PRO A 296 -6.21 21.94 28.94
CA PRO A 296 -6.71 20.92 28.05
C PRO A 296 -7.60 21.52 26.96
N THR A 297 -7.18 21.34 25.72
CA THR A 297 -7.86 21.86 24.52
C THR A 297 -8.88 20.84 24.04
N LYS A 298 -10.03 21.30 23.53
CA LYS A 298 -11.09 20.42 23.01
C LYS A 298 -11.00 20.23 21.51
N GLN A 299 -10.50 21.23 20.78
CA GLN A 299 -10.36 21.18 19.33
C GLN A 299 -8.88 21.09 18.91
N PRO A 300 -8.56 20.34 17.85
CA PRO A 300 -7.20 20.28 17.30
C PRO A 300 -6.61 21.65 16.94
N GLU A 301 -7.46 22.58 16.51
CA GLU A 301 -7.02 23.92 16.10
C GLU A 301 -6.53 24.76 17.29
N ASP A 302 -7.17 24.63 18.46
CA ASP A 302 -6.71 25.30 19.67
C ASP A 302 -5.36 24.74 20.12
N THR A 303 -5.18 23.41 20.02
CA THR A 303 -3.89 22.77 20.28
C THR A 303 -2.81 23.25 19.33
N ARG A 304 -3.13 23.47 18.05
CA ARG A 304 -2.19 23.99 17.07
C ARG A 304 -1.66 25.35 17.49
N LYS A 305 -2.56 26.27 17.83
CA LYS A 305 -2.20 27.64 18.27
C LYS A 305 -1.29 27.58 19.48
N GLU A 306 -1.70 26.85 20.52
CA GLU A 306 -0.88 26.73 21.74
C GLU A 306 0.48 26.08 21.50
N LEU A 307 0.58 25.06 20.64
CA LEU A 307 1.88 24.47 20.29
C LEU A 307 2.76 25.45 19.53
N GLN A 308 2.20 26.21 18.58
CA GLN A 308 2.95 27.20 17.81
C GLN A 308 3.42 28.38 18.65
N ASP A 309 2.78 28.66 19.78
CA ASP A 309 3.17 29.75 20.67
C ASP A 309 4.50 29.50 21.38
N TRP A 310 4.89 28.24 21.62
CA TRP A 310 6.12 27.92 22.38
C TRP A 310 7.09 26.97 21.66
N LEU A 311 6.61 26.12 20.74
CA LEU A 311 7.48 25.17 20.05
C LEU A 311 8.32 25.90 19.00
N PRO A 312 9.66 25.77 19.01
CA PRO A 312 10.52 26.38 17.99
C PRO A 312 10.18 25.89 16.58
N ARG A 313 10.29 26.79 15.59
CA ARG A 313 9.87 26.53 14.20
C ARG A 313 10.62 25.38 13.55
N GLU A 314 11.87 25.10 13.92
CA GLU A 314 12.61 23.97 13.36
C GLU A 314 11.92 22.62 13.61
N TYR A 315 11.18 22.48 14.71
CA TYR A 315 10.49 21.24 15.08
C TYR A 315 9.10 21.09 14.45
N TRP A 316 8.55 22.15 13.84
CA TRP A 316 7.20 22.11 13.26
C TRP A 316 7.10 21.13 12.09
N ARG A 317 8.21 20.97 11.37
CA ARG A 317 8.33 20.00 10.29
C ARG A 317 8.06 18.59 10.81
N ASP A 318 8.63 18.25 11.95
CA ASP A 318 8.80 16.86 12.35
C ASP A 318 7.82 16.39 13.41
N ILE A 319 7.31 17.31 14.23
CA ILE A 319 6.43 16.98 15.35
C ILE A 319 5.22 16.12 14.96
N ASN A 320 4.60 16.36 13.79
CA ASN A 320 3.44 15.56 13.38
C ASN A 320 3.83 14.09 13.17
N HIS A 321 4.88 13.81 12.40
CA HIS A 321 5.24 12.43 12.07
C HIS A 321 5.75 11.67 13.30
N LEU A 322 6.53 12.34 14.15
CA LEU A 322 7.07 11.77 15.39
C LEU A 322 5.94 11.37 16.34
N LEU A 323 4.96 12.25 16.55
CA LEU A 323 3.85 11.99 17.45
C LEU A 323 2.84 10.98 16.89
N VAL A 324 2.68 10.90 15.57
CA VAL A 324 1.86 9.85 14.95
C VAL A 324 2.48 8.48 15.23
N GLY A 325 3.76 8.29 14.97
CA GLY A 325 4.47 7.02 15.25
C GLY A 325 4.43 6.66 16.73
N PHE A 326 4.81 7.59 17.60
CA PHE A 326 4.76 7.41 19.05
C PHE A 326 3.33 7.10 19.55
N GLY A 327 2.32 7.74 18.96
CA GLY A 327 0.91 7.54 19.30
C GLY A 327 0.31 6.23 18.82
N GLN A 328 0.92 5.58 17.82
CA GLN A 328 0.52 4.29 17.28
C GLN A 328 1.17 3.12 18.03
N GLN A 329 2.37 3.31 18.57
CA GLN A 329 3.15 2.26 19.22
C GLN A 329 3.08 2.32 20.76
N THR A 330 3.23 3.52 21.33
CA THR A 330 3.42 3.68 22.78
C THR A 330 2.25 4.42 23.43
N CYS A 331 1.93 5.64 22.98
CA CYS A 331 0.91 6.50 23.58
C CYS A 331 -0.48 6.24 23.00
N LEU A 332 -0.93 4.99 23.04
CA LEU A 332 -2.17 4.51 22.45
C LEU A 332 -3.42 5.27 22.94
N PRO A 333 -4.48 5.41 22.13
CA PRO A 333 -5.72 6.05 22.54
C PRO A 333 -6.32 5.44 23.81
N VAL A 334 -6.30 4.12 23.92
CA VAL A 334 -6.77 3.34 25.06
C VAL A 334 -5.62 2.46 25.55
N GLY A 335 -5.37 2.45 26.86
CA GLY A 335 -4.31 1.63 27.46
C GLY A 335 -2.90 1.96 26.94
N PRO A 336 -2.41 3.21 27.07
CA PRO A 336 -1.06 3.55 26.64
C PRO A 336 -0.01 2.70 27.36
N ARG A 337 1.03 2.28 26.64
CA ARG A 337 2.17 1.50 27.14
C ARG A 337 3.14 2.39 27.94
N CYS A 338 2.62 3.02 29.00
CA CYS A 338 3.40 3.97 29.82
C CYS A 338 4.59 3.32 30.52
N TYR A 339 4.55 2.01 30.76
CA TYR A 339 5.61 1.27 31.43
C TYR A 339 6.87 1.09 30.55
N GLU A 340 6.72 1.10 29.22
CA GLU A 340 7.81 1.08 28.22
C GLU A 340 8.19 2.49 27.72
N CYS A 341 7.45 3.52 28.13
CA CYS A 341 7.60 4.86 27.59
C CYS A 341 8.83 5.56 28.18
N LEU A 342 9.76 6.00 27.32
CA LEU A 342 10.94 6.76 27.74
C LEU A 342 10.58 8.07 28.49
N ASN A 343 9.41 8.63 28.20
CA ASN A 343 8.93 9.85 28.86
C ASN A 343 8.18 9.59 30.17
N LYS A 344 8.16 8.35 30.70
CA LYS A 344 7.35 7.99 31.88
C LYS A 344 7.59 8.91 33.08
N GLU A 345 8.84 9.22 33.36
CA GLU A 345 9.27 10.02 34.52
C GLU A 345 9.00 11.52 34.38
N ILE A 346 8.74 12.00 33.17
CA ILE A 346 8.40 13.42 32.92
C ILE A 346 6.95 13.63 32.49
N CYS A 347 6.25 12.56 32.06
CA CYS A 347 4.87 12.59 31.61
C CYS A 347 3.89 12.53 32.81
N PRO A 348 2.95 13.48 32.94
CA PRO A 348 1.94 13.44 34.01
C PRO A 348 1.08 12.17 34.03
N VAL A 349 0.76 11.63 32.85
CA VAL A 349 0.03 10.36 32.71
C VAL A 349 0.94 9.16 32.99
N GLY A 350 2.21 9.22 32.59
CA GLY A 350 3.19 8.16 32.84
C GLY A 350 3.43 7.91 34.32
N LYS A 351 3.59 9.00 35.10
CA LYS A 351 3.78 8.96 36.56
C LYS A 351 2.65 8.26 37.32
N THR A 352 1.41 8.42 36.84
CA THR A 352 0.21 7.90 37.50
C THR A 352 -0.20 6.51 36.99
N ASN A 353 0.21 6.14 35.78
CA ASN A 353 -0.15 4.87 35.16
C ASN A 353 0.82 3.74 35.55
N LYS A 354 0.54 3.07 36.67
CA LYS A 354 1.30 1.91 37.19
C LYS A 354 0.93 0.56 36.56
N LYS A 355 0.03 0.53 35.55
CA LYS A 355 -0.47 -0.73 34.98
C LYS A 355 0.62 -1.41 34.13
N ILE A 356 1.23 -2.44 34.69
CA ILE A 356 2.05 -3.42 33.95
C ILE A 356 1.08 -4.50 33.43
N PRO A 357 1.04 -4.78 32.12
CA PRO A 357 0.21 -5.86 31.59
C PRO A 357 0.68 -7.22 32.15
N SER A 358 -0.27 -8.11 32.46
CA SER A 358 0.04 -9.46 32.95
C SER A 358 0.92 -10.23 31.95
N PRO A 359 1.82 -11.14 32.39
CA PRO A 359 2.73 -11.90 31.51
C PRO A 359 2.04 -12.64 30.35
N LYS A 360 0.79 -13.10 30.55
CA LYS A 360 -0.03 -13.77 29.53
C LYS A 360 -0.46 -12.86 28.37
N LYS A 361 -0.50 -11.54 28.56
CA LYS A 361 -0.81 -10.56 27.49
C LYS A 361 0.41 -10.20 26.66
N ILE A 362 1.58 -10.11 27.29
CA ILE A 362 2.86 -9.80 26.64
C ILE A 362 3.20 -10.87 25.60
N LYS A 363 3.15 -12.17 25.99
CA LYS A 363 3.34 -13.29 25.05
C LYS A 363 2.34 -13.33 23.89
N LYS A 364 1.14 -12.76 24.05
CA LYS A 364 0.11 -12.75 22.99
C LYS A 364 0.31 -11.61 21.99
N GLU A 365 1.05 -10.57 22.38
CA GLU A 365 1.42 -9.43 21.54
C GLU A 365 2.76 -9.70 20.83
N GLU A 366 3.75 -10.32 21.51
CA GLU A 366 5.03 -10.75 20.90
C GLU A 366 4.81 -11.80 19.79
N VAL A 367 3.94 -12.80 20.04
CA VAL A 367 3.60 -13.81 19.01
C VAL A 367 2.85 -13.20 17.82
N LYS A 368 2.23 -12.01 17.97
CA LYS A 368 1.64 -11.29 16.83
C LYS A 368 2.67 -10.52 16.03
N GLU A 369 3.69 -9.95 16.67
CA GLU A 369 4.80 -9.28 15.99
C GLU A 369 5.74 -10.27 15.27
N GLU A 370 5.84 -11.53 15.72
CA GLU A 370 6.59 -12.58 15.03
C GLU A 370 5.79 -13.28 13.90
N MET A 371 4.47 -13.06 13.83
CA MET A 371 3.57 -13.72 12.86
C MET A 371 2.96 -12.77 11.81
N GLU A 372 3.24 -11.47 11.85
CA GLU A 372 2.85 -10.45 10.84
C GLU A 372 4.10 -9.91 10.11
#